data_AF-A0A7H8QFK7-F1
#
_entry.id   AF-A0A7H8QFK7-F1
#
_cell.length_a   1.000
_cell.length_b   1.000
_cell.length_c   1.000
_cell.angle_alpha   90.00
_cell.angle_beta   90.00
_cell.angle_gamma   90.00
#
_symmetry.space_group_name_H-M   'P 1'
#
loop_
_entity.id
_entity.type
_entity.pdbx_description
1 polymer ?
#
loop_
_entity_poly.entity_id
_entity_poly.type
_entity_poly.pdbx_seq_one_letter_code
_entity_poly.pdbx_strand_id
1 'polypeptide(L)'
;MAEFESYSFSRLYRDENIEFFFIIGVNDSDDFDDYWDGRLKELVGYVMIFTNKNDRKQDNFIYLIEKSSRRFEDIVRYTKRFVDQMSLSHNLSDRENFKISTTNINGHSVVSPYIPFIQSIVSDDLPQQILETMTEETVFDN
;
A
#
# COMPACT_ATOMS: atom_id res chain seq x y z
N MET A 1 14.75 -12.47 14.85
CA MET A 1 14.12 -11.28 14.26
C MET A 1 12.63 -11.48 14.45
N ALA A 2 11.95 -10.58 15.16
CA ALA A 2 10.54 -10.79 15.51
C ALA A 2 9.64 -10.79 14.26
N GLU A 3 8.73 -11.76 14.22
CA GLU A 3 7.67 -11.83 13.21
C GLU A 3 6.63 -10.72 13.48
N PHE A 4 5.94 -10.24 12.44
CA PHE A 4 4.81 -9.32 12.64
C PHE A 4 3.56 -10.11 12.96
N GLU A 5 2.82 -9.64 13.94
CA GLU A 5 1.58 -10.26 14.41
C GLU A 5 0.37 -9.69 13.65
N SER A 6 0.44 -8.41 13.29
CA SER A 6 -0.62 -7.69 12.58
C SER A 6 -0.07 -6.73 11.51
N TYR A 7 -0.96 -6.25 10.64
CA TYR A 7 -0.64 -5.31 9.57
C TYR A 7 -1.62 -4.15 9.56
N SER A 8 -1.10 -2.94 9.44
CA SER A 8 -1.84 -1.69 9.33
C SER A 8 -1.64 -1.08 7.94
N PHE A 9 -2.66 -0.37 7.45
CA PHE A 9 -2.65 0.26 6.14
C PHE A 9 -2.91 1.75 6.29
N SER A 10 -1.97 2.58 5.82
CA SER A 10 -2.08 4.04 5.91
C SER A 10 -2.13 4.64 4.52
N ARG A 11 -3.16 5.44 4.21
CA ARG A 11 -3.33 6.06 2.90
C ARG A 11 -2.29 7.16 2.72
N LEU A 12 -1.51 7.08 1.64
CA LEU A 12 -0.59 8.14 1.22
C LEU A 12 -1.25 9.06 0.19
N TYR A 13 -1.98 8.50 -0.75
CA TYR A 13 -2.52 9.24 -1.88
C TYR A 13 -3.87 8.65 -2.30
N ARG A 14 -4.76 9.53 -2.75
CA ARG A 14 -6.01 9.16 -3.39
C ARG A 14 -6.38 10.21 -4.42
N ASP A 15 -6.78 9.74 -5.58
CA ASP A 15 -7.54 10.51 -6.55
C ASP A 15 -8.78 9.72 -7.00
N GLU A 16 -9.36 10.17 -8.10
CA GLU A 16 -10.52 9.58 -8.72
C GLU A 16 -10.36 8.10 -9.12
N ASN A 17 -9.16 7.68 -9.52
CA ASN A 17 -8.89 6.37 -10.09
C ASN A 17 -7.88 5.56 -9.26
N ILE A 18 -7.08 6.20 -8.42
CA ILE A 18 -5.95 5.57 -7.71
C ILE A 18 -6.09 5.80 -6.22
N GLU A 19 -5.92 4.72 -5.45
CA GLU A 19 -5.62 4.80 -4.03
C GLU A 19 -4.28 4.10 -3.75
N PHE A 20 -3.41 4.77 -3.00
CA PHE A 20 -2.07 4.27 -2.67
C PHE A 20 -1.88 4.28 -1.15
N PHE A 21 -1.42 3.16 -0.60
CA PHE A 21 -1.25 2.97 0.83
C PHE A 21 0.12 2.40 1.18
N PHE A 22 0.62 2.78 2.35
CA PHE A 22 1.68 2.08 3.06
C PHE A 22 1.15 0.81 3.69
N ILE A 23 1.93 -0.28 3.62
CA ILE A 23 1.71 -1.51 4.38
C ILE A 23 2.70 -1.52 5.54
N ILE A 24 2.18 -1.47 6.77
CA ILE A 24 2.97 -1.38 7.99
C ILE A 24 2.81 -2.68 8.77
N GLY A 25 3.91 -3.42 8.96
CA GLY A 25 3.94 -4.55 9.88
C GLY A 25 4.02 -4.07 11.33
N VAL A 26 3.25 -4.70 12.21
CA VAL A 26 3.18 -4.38 13.64
C VAL A 26 3.45 -5.65 14.44
N ASN A 27 4.36 -5.57 15.41
CA ASN A 27 4.52 -6.59 16.43
C ASN A 27 3.84 -6.09 17.71
N ASP A 28 2.81 -6.80 18.18
CA ASP A 28 2.03 -6.43 19.36
C ASP A 28 2.61 -7.07 20.65
N SER A 29 3.79 -7.72 20.58
CA SER A 29 4.40 -8.38 21.73
C SER A 29 4.62 -7.44 22.93
N ASP A 30 3.91 -7.75 24.03
CA ASP A 30 3.90 -7.11 25.35
C ASP A 30 5.26 -7.14 26.10
N ASP A 31 6.35 -6.65 25.52
CA ASP A 31 7.58 -6.34 26.29
C ASP A 31 7.37 -5.01 27.04
N PHE A 32 6.60 -5.14 28.11
CA PHE A 32 6.06 -4.09 28.98
C PHE A 32 7.13 -3.50 29.93
N ASP A 33 8.30 -3.13 29.41
CA ASP A 33 9.39 -2.61 30.28
C ASP A 33 10.04 -1.30 29.83
N ASP A 34 9.59 -0.65 28.75
CA ASP A 34 10.08 0.69 28.44
C ASP A 34 8.98 1.66 27.96
N TYR A 35 9.07 2.87 28.50
CA TYR A 35 8.16 4.02 28.38
C TYR A 35 7.99 4.56 26.93
N TRP A 36 7.51 3.75 25.97
CA TRP A 36 6.98 4.20 24.67
C TRP A 36 6.37 3.01 23.88
N ASP A 37 5.07 2.76 24.03
CA ASP A 37 4.18 1.77 23.35
C ASP A 37 4.65 0.32 23.03
N GLY A 38 5.93 -0.05 23.17
CA GLY A 38 6.49 -1.39 23.00
C GLY A 38 6.37 -2.01 21.59
N ARG A 39 5.68 -1.37 20.65
CA ARG A 39 5.29 -1.97 19.37
C ARG A 39 6.27 -1.62 18.27
N LEU A 40 6.94 -2.64 17.74
CA LEU A 40 7.75 -2.48 16.53
C LEU A 40 6.81 -2.26 15.33
N LYS A 41 6.84 -1.06 14.74
CA LYS A 41 6.15 -0.70 13.49
C LYS A 41 7.17 -0.54 12.38
N GLU A 42 6.98 -1.22 11.26
CA GLU A 42 7.88 -1.12 10.11
C GLU A 42 7.11 -1.08 8.79
N LEU A 43 7.56 -0.25 7.85
CA LEU A 43 7.07 -0.26 6.49
C LEU A 43 7.59 -1.52 5.79
N VAL A 44 6.67 -2.35 5.32
CA VAL A 44 6.99 -3.62 4.65
C VAL A 44 6.65 -3.60 3.16
N GLY A 45 5.93 -2.59 2.71
CA GLY A 45 5.55 -2.46 1.32
C GLY A 45 4.48 -1.40 1.10
N TYR A 46 3.90 -1.46 -0.08
CA TYR A 46 2.87 -0.55 -0.55
C TYR A 46 1.78 -1.34 -1.27
N VAL A 47 0.56 -0.85 -1.23
CA VAL A 47 -0.54 -1.36 -2.04
C VAL A 47 -1.17 -0.23 -2.83
N MET A 48 -1.41 -0.50 -4.11
CA MET A 48 -2.09 0.41 -5.02
C MET A 48 -3.33 -0.26 -5.56
N ILE A 49 -4.44 0.47 -5.52
CA ILE A 49 -5.72 0.09 -6.10
C ILE A 49 -5.99 1.06 -7.24
N PHE A 50 -6.02 0.56 -8.47
CA PHE A 50 -6.47 1.31 -9.63
C PHE A 50 -7.91 0.90 -9.96
N THR A 51 -8.81 1.87 -10.09
CA THR A 51 -10.19 1.65 -10.51
C THR A 51 -10.48 2.48 -11.74
N ASN A 52 -10.74 1.83 -12.86
CA ASN A 52 -11.20 2.51 -14.06
C ASN A 52 -12.69 2.88 -13.89
N LYS A 53 -13.00 4.17 -13.81
CA LYS A 53 -14.38 4.64 -13.62
C LYS A 53 -15.33 4.26 -14.76
N ASN A 54 -14.83 4.09 -15.99
CA ASN A 54 -15.66 3.85 -17.16
C ASN A 54 -16.31 2.46 -17.15
N ASP A 55 -15.55 1.44 -16.73
CA ASP A 55 -15.98 0.04 -16.69
C ASP A 55 -16.08 -0.51 -15.25
N ARG A 56 -15.75 0.30 -14.24
CA ARG A 56 -15.64 -0.07 -12.82
C ARG A 56 -14.70 -1.25 -12.57
N LYS A 57 -13.76 -1.50 -13.48
CA LYS A 57 -12.75 -2.54 -13.34
C LYS A 57 -11.71 -2.08 -12.33
N GLN A 58 -11.35 -2.97 -11.42
CA GLN A 58 -10.30 -2.75 -10.42
C GLN A 58 -9.07 -3.62 -10.73
N ASP A 59 -7.89 -3.02 -10.66
CA ASP A 59 -6.59 -3.68 -10.78
C ASP A 59 -5.77 -3.38 -9.51
N ASN A 60 -5.25 -4.43 -8.87
CA ASN A 60 -4.57 -4.32 -7.57
C ASN A 60 -3.09 -4.68 -7.69
N PHE A 61 -2.25 -3.89 -7.03
CA PHE A 61 -0.81 -4.04 -7.07
C PHE A 61 -0.26 -4.03 -5.65
N ILE A 62 0.65 -4.96 -5.35
CA ILE A 62 1.36 -5.04 -4.07
C ILE A 62 2.86 -4.92 -4.36
N TYR A 63 3.51 -3.95 -3.72
CA TYR A 63 4.94 -3.68 -3.86
C TYR A 63 5.63 -3.95 -2.53
N LEU A 64 6.35 -5.07 -2.40
CA LEU A 64 6.99 -5.49 -1.15
C LEU A 64 8.44 -5.01 -1.07
N ILE A 65 8.88 -4.52 0.09
CA ILE A 65 10.26 -4.05 0.27
C ILE A 65 11.21 -5.25 0.39
N GLU A 66 12.17 -5.36 -0.53
CA GLU A 66 13.05 -6.54 -0.73
C GLU A 66 13.87 -6.92 0.52
N LYS A 67 14.21 -5.93 1.36
CA LYS A 67 14.94 -6.14 2.62
C LYS A 67 14.12 -6.77 3.75
N SER A 68 12.81 -6.92 3.60
CA SER A 68 12.03 -7.61 4.62
C SER A 68 12.28 -9.11 4.49
N SER A 69 13.14 -9.66 5.36
CA SER A 69 13.43 -11.10 5.51
C SER A 69 12.22 -11.89 6.05
N ARG A 70 11.01 -11.53 5.64
CA ARG A 70 9.73 -11.86 6.27
C ARG A 70 8.85 -12.66 5.32
N ARG A 71 7.89 -13.37 5.88
CA ARG A 71 6.95 -14.21 5.14
C ARG A 71 6.05 -13.33 4.27
N PHE A 72 6.47 -13.07 3.03
CA PHE A 72 5.68 -12.32 2.04
C PHE A 72 4.24 -12.84 1.92
N GLU A 73 4.04 -14.14 2.15
CA GLU A 73 2.72 -14.78 2.17
C GLU A 73 1.74 -14.12 3.15
N ASP A 74 2.17 -13.80 4.37
CA ASP A 74 1.29 -13.20 5.38
C ASP A 74 0.97 -11.74 5.01
N ILE A 75 1.98 -10.97 4.60
CA ILE A 75 1.82 -9.58 4.13
C ILE A 75 0.79 -9.55 2.99
N VAL A 76 0.97 -10.42 1.99
CA VAL A 76 0.06 -10.54 0.85
C VAL A 76 -1.33 -10.92 1.33
N ARG A 77 -1.47 -11.96 2.17
CA ARG A 77 -2.79 -12.42 2.67
C ARG A 77 -3.56 -11.30 3.36
N TYR A 78 -2.92 -10.55 4.26
CA TYR A 78 -3.58 -9.45 4.97
C TYR A 78 -3.88 -8.27 4.04
N THR A 79 -2.99 -7.98 3.10
CA THR A 79 -3.22 -6.93 2.08
C THR A 79 -4.41 -7.26 1.19
N LYS A 80 -4.55 -8.51 0.74
CA LYS A 80 -5.72 -8.95 -0.03
C LYS A 80 -7.01 -8.75 0.75
N ARG A 81 -7.03 -9.12 2.04
CA ARG A 81 -8.21 -8.91 2.92
C ARG A 81 -8.54 -7.43 3.09
N PHE A 82 -7.54 -6.57 3.22
CA PHE A 82 -7.73 -5.14 3.29
C PHE A 82 -8.35 -4.59 1.99
N VAL A 83 -7.79 -4.93 0.83
CA VAL A 83 -8.31 -4.50 -0.48
C VAL A 83 -9.73 -5.01 -0.72
N ASP A 84 -10.03 -6.24 -0.31
CA ASP A 84 -11.36 -6.84 -0.40
C ASP A 84 -12.43 -6.04 0.36
N GLN A 85 -12.06 -5.44 1.50
CA GLN A 85 -12.92 -4.56 2.29
C GLN A 85 -13.07 -3.15 1.70
N MET A 86 -12.06 -2.69 0.96
CA MET A 86 -12.04 -1.37 0.33
C MET A 86 -12.69 -1.36 -1.07
N SER A 87 -12.77 -2.52 -1.72
CA SER A 87 -13.20 -2.62 -3.11
C SER A 87 -14.66 -2.19 -3.31
N LEU A 88 -14.87 -1.35 -4.31
CA LEU A 88 -16.20 -0.99 -4.81
C LEU A 88 -16.64 -1.91 -5.97
N SER A 89 -15.78 -2.81 -6.45
CA SER A 89 -16.14 -3.74 -7.51
C SER A 89 -17.04 -4.86 -6.97
N HIS A 90 -18.09 -5.17 -7.72
CA HIS A 90 -18.96 -6.32 -7.46
C HIS A 90 -18.42 -7.60 -8.09
N ASN A 91 -17.37 -7.51 -8.91
CA ASN A 91 -16.77 -8.66 -9.56
C ASN A 91 -15.64 -9.24 -8.70
N LEU A 92 -15.76 -10.52 -8.38
CA LEU A 92 -14.79 -11.24 -7.56
C LEU A 92 -13.40 -11.25 -8.21
N SER A 93 -13.31 -11.37 -9.53
CA SER A 93 -12.01 -11.39 -10.23
C SER A 93 -11.21 -10.12 -10.00
N ASP A 94 -11.88 -8.98 -9.91
CA ASP A 94 -11.25 -7.68 -9.74
C ASP A 94 -10.73 -7.48 -8.32
N ARG A 95 -11.25 -8.26 -7.36
CA ARG A 95 -10.87 -8.24 -5.94
C ARG A 95 -9.77 -9.25 -5.61
N GLU A 96 -9.64 -10.32 -6.41
CA GLU A 96 -8.74 -11.45 -6.13
C GLU A 96 -7.46 -11.45 -6.97
N ASN A 97 -7.46 -10.73 -8.10
CA ASN A 97 -6.29 -10.60 -8.96
C ASN A 97 -5.36 -9.49 -8.45
N PHE A 98 -4.12 -9.87 -8.15
CA PHE A 98 -3.07 -8.97 -7.69
C PHE A 98 -1.81 -9.18 -8.52
N LYS A 99 -1.22 -8.09 -8.99
CA LYS A 99 0.17 -8.09 -9.44
C LYS A 99 1.05 -7.83 -8.22
N ILE A 100 2.03 -8.69 -7.98
CA ILE A 100 2.92 -8.60 -6.82
C ILE A 100 4.34 -8.41 -7.33
N SER A 101 4.96 -7.32 -6.92
CA SER A 101 6.32 -6.92 -7.29
C SER A 101 7.13 -6.61 -6.04
N THR A 102 8.46 -6.57 -6.16
CA THR A 102 9.35 -6.09 -5.10
C THR A 102 9.86 -4.70 -5.41
N THR A 103 10.25 -3.95 -4.37
CA THR A 103 10.87 -2.62 -4.49
C THR A 103 11.95 -2.44 -3.44
N ASN A 104 12.93 -1.58 -3.75
CA ASN A 104 13.99 -1.16 -2.82
C ASN A 104 13.72 0.22 -2.21
N ILE A 105 12.59 0.84 -2.56
CA ILE A 105 12.24 2.17 -2.10
C ILE A 105 11.66 2.08 -0.70
N ASN A 106 12.36 2.67 0.25
CA ASN A 106 11.93 2.76 1.63
C ASN A 106 11.67 4.22 2.03
N GLY A 107 10.40 4.64 1.99
CA GLY A 107 9.97 6.00 2.31
C GLY A 107 8.91 6.03 3.41
N HIS A 108 9.35 5.93 4.67
CA HIS A 108 8.44 5.97 5.84
C HIS A 108 7.79 7.34 6.09
N SER A 109 8.32 8.41 5.50
CA SER A 109 7.81 9.78 5.63
C SER A 109 8.04 10.52 4.32
N VAL A 110 6.99 10.62 3.51
CA VAL A 110 7.02 11.29 2.20
C VAL A 110 6.41 12.68 2.36
N VAL A 111 7.19 13.71 2.06
CA VAL A 111 6.69 15.10 2.01
C VAL A 111 6.20 15.35 0.58
N SER A 112 5.07 16.06 0.44
CA SER A 112 4.57 16.50 -0.87
C SER A 112 5.70 17.14 -1.69
N PRO A 113 5.82 16.87 -3.00
CA PRO A 113 4.88 16.16 -3.88
C PRO A 113 4.91 14.62 -3.78
N TYR A 114 3.73 13.99 -3.76
CA TYR A 114 3.60 12.53 -3.59
C TYR A 114 3.74 11.76 -4.90
N ILE A 115 3.40 12.39 -6.04
CA ILE A 115 3.38 11.74 -7.35
C ILE A 115 4.77 11.20 -7.75
N PRO A 116 5.88 11.96 -7.65
CA PRO A 116 7.20 11.45 -8.02
C PRO A 116 7.63 10.25 -7.17
N PHE A 117 7.24 10.22 -5.90
CA PHE A 117 7.49 9.08 -5.02
C PHE A 117 6.72 7.84 -5.48
N ILE A 118 5.41 7.98 -5.73
CA ILE A 118 4.59 6.87 -6.22
C ILE A 118 5.12 6.36 -7.55
N GLN A 119 5.42 7.26 -8.49
CA GLN A 119 6.01 6.92 -9.78
C GLN A 119 7.29 6.09 -9.61
N SER A 120 8.19 6.46 -8.69
CA SER A 120 9.41 5.68 -8.46
C SER A 120 9.14 4.23 -8.03
N ILE A 121 7.98 3.95 -7.42
CA ILE A 121 7.58 2.60 -6.97
C ILE A 121 6.89 1.83 -8.11
N VAL A 122 6.07 2.49 -8.92
CA VAL A 122 5.11 1.83 -9.82
C VAL A 122 5.44 1.95 -11.31
N SER A 123 6.45 2.74 -11.70
CA SER A 123 6.61 3.21 -13.09
C SER A 123 6.79 2.13 -14.15
N ASP A 124 7.34 0.97 -13.81
CA ASP A 124 7.48 -0.14 -14.77
C ASP A 124 6.20 -1.01 -14.87
N ASP A 125 5.27 -0.86 -13.91
CA ASP A 125 4.11 -1.72 -13.77
C ASP A 125 2.81 -1.10 -14.30
N LEU A 126 2.79 0.22 -14.51
CA LEU A 126 1.65 0.97 -15.04
C LEU A 126 2.01 1.70 -16.34
N PRO A 127 1.08 1.76 -17.32
CA PRO A 127 1.20 2.67 -18.45
C PRO A 127 1.39 4.11 -17.98
N GLN A 128 2.31 4.85 -18.63
CA GLN A 128 2.63 6.23 -18.28
C GLN A 128 1.39 7.14 -18.31
N GLN A 129 0.41 6.87 -19.18
CA GLN A 129 -0.83 7.63 -19.26
C GLN A 129 -1.64 7.59 -17.95
N ILE A 130 -1.56 6.49 -17.18
CA ILE A 130 -2.25 6.39 -15.88
C ILE A 130 -1.54 7.30 -14.87
N LEU A 131 -0.21 7.34 -14.89
CA LEU A 131 0.59 8.17 -13.99
C LEU A 131 0.45 9.66 -14.30
N GLU A 132 0.20 10.01 -15.56
CA GLU A 132 -0.07 11.39 -16.00
C GLU A 132 -1.47 11.88 -15.60
N THR A 133 -2.41 10.97 -15.30
CA THR A 133 -3.74 11.34 -14.78
C THR A 133 -3.76 11.59 -13.28
N MET A 134 -2.66 11.29 -12.58
CA MET A 134 -2.54 11.61 -11.16
C MET A 134 -2.51 13.12 -10.97
N THR A 135 -3.30 13.61 -10.02
CA THR A 135 -3.37 15.03 -9.68
C THR A 135 -3.14 15.20 -8.19
N GLU A 136 -2.29 16.14 -7.83
CA GLU A 136 -2.16 16.53 -6.42
C GLU A 136 -3.38 17.36 -6.06
N GLU A 137 -4.44 16.70 -5.59
CA GLU A 137 -5.49 17.44 -4.89
C GLU A 137 -4.84 18.08 -3.66
N THR A 138 -4.80 19.41 -3.66
CA THR A 138 -4.46 20.20 -2.48
C THR A 138 -5.59 19.96 -1.48
N VAL A 139 -5.36 19.07 -0.52
CA VAL A 139 -6.24 18.96 0.65
C VAL A 139 -6.08 20.26 1.43
N PHE A 140 -6.95 21.23 1.14
CA PHE A 140 -7.24 22.30 2.09
C PHE A 140 -8.05 21.67 3.22
N ASP A 141 -7.38 21.34 4.31
CA ASP A 141 -8.07 21.14 5.59
C ASP A 141 -8.77 22.47 5.93
N ASN A 142 -10.11 22.45 6.01
CA ASN A 142 -10.92 23.47 6.67
C ASN A 142 -11.06 23.11 8.15
#